data_AF-A0A1G4TLA7-F1
#
_entry.id   AF-A0A1G4TLA7-F1
#
_cell.length_a   1.000
_cell.length_b   1.000
_cell.length_c   1.000
_cell.angle_alpha   90.00
_cell.angle_beta   90.00
_cell.angle_gamma   90.00
#
_symmetry.space_group_name_H-M   'P 1'
#
loop_
_entity.id
_entity.type
_entity.pdbx_description
1 polymer ?
#
loop_
_entity_poly.entity_id
_entity_poly.type
_entity_poly.pdbx_seq_one_letter_code
_entity_poly.pdbx_strand_id
1 'polypeptide(L)'
;MTSTNDFIAEIIRAANRVERLGDTEKRRLLQRAVVTISKLRERSGIPSSNTNHDAVFALQAIEVTVERREAGEIKQALLMAADVIRTLHIVLDSGTQITTKVPQVPQ
;
A
#
# COMPACT_ATOMS: atom_id res chain seq x y z
N MET A 1 7.73 19.37 4.50
CA MET A 1 7.32 18.13 3.79
C MET A 1 6.83 17.15 4.86
N THR A 2 5.68 16.51 4.65
CA THR A 2 5.19 15.49 5.59
C THR A 2 5.96 14.19 5.34
N SER A 3 6.22 13.41 6.39
CA SER A 3 6.92 12.12 6.27
C SER A 3 6.24 11.14 5.28
N THR A 4 4.93 11.28 5.07
CA THR A 4 4.17 10.54 4.05
C THR A 4 4.57 10.93 2.63
N ASN A 5 4.70 12.23 2.32
CA ASN A 5 5.06 12.70 0.98
C ASN A 5 6.49 12.27 0.60
N ASP A 6 7.41 12.28 1.57
CA ASP A 6 8.77 11.78 1.37
C ASP A 6 8.78 10.29 1.05
N PHE A 7 7.95 9.51 1.74
CA PHE A 7 7.82 8.08 1.48
C PHE A 7 7.18 7.78 0.12
N ILE A 8 6.15 8.53 -0.29
CA ILE A 8 5.57 8.40 -1.64
C ILE A 8 6.66 8.63 -2.70
N ALA A 9 7.47 9.68 -2.55
CA ALA A 9 8.55 9.98 -3.49
C ALA A 9 9.64 8.87 -3.49
N GLU A 10 9.95 8.29 -2.33
CA GLU A 10 10.84 7.13 -2.20
C GLU A 10 10.32 5.93 -2.99
N ILE A 11 9.04 5.55 -2.81
CA ILE A 11 8.42 4.41 -3.52
C ILE A 11 8.43 4.64 -5.04
N ILE A 12 8.07 5.84 -5.52
CA ILE A 12 8.05 6.14 -6.95
C ILE A 12 9.45 6.05 -7.55
N ARG A 13 10.47 6.58 -6.86
CA ARG A 13 11.87 6.48 -7.32
C ARG A 13 12.34 5.02 -7.35
N ALA A 14 11.96 4.23 -6.34
CA ALA A 14 12.26 2.80 -6.29
C ALA A 14 11.59 2.03 -7.43
N ALA A 15 10.31 2.28 -7.70
CA ALA A 15 9.57 1.67 -8.81
C ALA A 15 10.23 1.94 -10.18
N ASN A 16 10.71 3.17 -10.38
CA ASN A 16 11.41 3.56 -11.60
C ASN A 16 12.82 2.98 -11.74
N ARG A 17 13.37 2.37 -10.68
CA ARG A 17 14.70 1.76 -10.65
C ARG A 17 14.65 0.31 -10.14
N VAL A 18 13.51 -0.35 -10.28
CA VAL A 18 13.23 -1.66 -9.66
C VAL A 18 14.25 -2.74 -10.04
N GLU A 19 14.80 -2.68 -11.26
CA GLU A 19 15.82 -3.59 -11.77
C GLU A 19 17.17 -3.45 -11.05
N ARG A 20 17.39 -2.31 -10.39
CA ARG A 20 18.61 -2.03 -9.61
C ARG A 20 18.44 -2.35 -8.13
N LEU A 21 17.25 -2.76 -7.70
CA LEU A 21 16.97 -3.09 -6.31
C LEU A 21 17.25 -4.56 -6.04
N GLY A 22 17.87 -4.85 -4.89
CA GLY A 22 17.95 -6.21 -4.38
C GLY A 22 16.60 -6.70 -3.84
N ASP A 23 16.39 -8.01 -3.76
CA ASP A 23 15.12 -8.57 -3.29
C ASP A 23 14.80 -8.18 -1.83
N THR A 24 15.81 -8.06 -0.98
CA THR A 24 15.65 -7.53 0.38
C THR A 24 15.14 -6.09 0.39
N GLU A 25 15.62 -5.25 -0.54
CA GLU A 25 15.19 -3.84 -0.63
C GLU A 25 13.74 -3.76 -1.15
N LYS A 26 13.41 -4.54 -2.19
CA LYS A 26 12.04 -4.65 -2.72
C LYS A 26 11.07 -5.09 -1.63
N ARG A 27 11.39 -6.15 -0.88
CA ARG A 27 10.59 -6.65 0.24
C ARG A 27 10.39 -5.58 1.30
N ARG A 28 11.47 -4.94 1.76
CA ARG A 28 11.40 -3.92 2.81
C ARG A 28 10.51 -2.75 2.40
N LEU A 29 10.59 -2.31 1.14
CA LEU A 29 9.74 -1.23 0.62
C LEU A 29 8.26 -1.63 0.59
N LEU A 30 7.95 -2.82 0.08
CA LEU A 30 6.57 -3.34 0.05
C LEU A 30 6.01 -3.54 1.45
N GLN A 31 6.78 -4.11 2.37
CA GLN A 31 6.38 -4.31 3.76
C GLN A 31 6.07 -2.98 4.45
N ARG A 32 6.94 -1.98 4.27
CA ARG A 32 6.71 -0.63 4.81
C ARG A 32 5.47 0.02 4.20
N ALA A 33 5.25 -0.16 2.89
CA ALA A 33 4.05 0.33 2.23
C ALA A 33 2.77 -0.29 2.80
N VAL A 34 2.74 -1.62 2.98
CA VAL A 34 1.63 -2.34 3.61
C VAL A 34 1.33 -1.77 5.00
N VAL A 35 2.35 -1.61 5.86
CA VAL A 35 2.17 -1.03 7.20
C VAL A 35 1.65 0.40 7.15
N THR A 36 2.15 1.23 6.23
CA THR A 36 1.68 2.61 6.07
C THR A 36 0.23 2.65 5.60
N ILE A 37 -0.17 1.84 4.61
CA ILE A 37 -1.54 1.78 4.11
C ILE A 37 -2.49 1.36 5.23
N SER A 38 -2.17 0.31 5.99
CA SER A 38 -2.99 -0.15 7.11
C SER A 38 -3.22 0.94 8.15
N LYS A 39 -2.16 1.67 8.53
CA LYS A 39 -2.26 2.80 9.49
C LYS A 39 -3.09 3.95 8.95
N LEU A 40 -2.94 4.30 7.67
CA LEU A 40 -3.71 5.39 7.07
C LEU A 40 -5.20 5.01 6.96
N ARG A 41 -5.49 3.77 6.60
CA ARG A 41 -6.87 3.24 6.57
C ARG A 41 -7.55 3.31 7.92
N GLU A 42 -6.88 2.79 8.96
CA GLU A 42 -7.36 2.85 10.35
C GLU A 42 -7.71 4.29 10.75
N ARG A 43 -6.80 5.24 10.50
CA ARG A 43 -7.02 6.66 10.80
C ARG A 43 -8.18 7.29 10.02
N SER A 44 -8.46 6.79 8.82
CA SER A 44 -9.55 7.26 7.94
C SER A 44 -10.89 6.55 8.18
N GLY A 45 -10.94 5.58 9.09
CA GLY A 45 -12.12 4.77 9.37
C GLY A 45 -12.42 3.66 8.35
N ILE A 46 -11.47 3.35 7.46
CA ILE A 46 -11.63 2.31 6.43
C ILE A 46 -11.23 0.95 7.02
N PRO A 47 -12.14 -0.01 7.17
CA PRO A 47 -11.80 -1.35 7.65
C PRO A 47 -11.01 -2.15 6.60
N SER A 48 -10.22 -3.12 7.05
CA SER A 48 -9.63 -4.14 6.18
C SER A 48 -10.74 -5.02 5.60
N SER A 49 -10.73 -5.22 4.28
CA SER A 49 -11.70 -6.12 3.63
C SER A 49 -11.28 -7.59 3.75
N ASN A 50 -10.01 -7.88 4.03
CA ASN A 50 -9.44 -9.24 4.13
C ASN A 50 -9.74 -10.13 2.90
N THR A 51 -10.02 -9.54 1.73
CA THR A 51 -10.30 -10.23 0.48
C THR A 51 -9.18 -10.00 -0.53
N ASN A 52 -9.13 -10.78 -1.61
CA ASN A 52 -8.15 -10.60 -2.68
C ASN A 52 -8.28 -9.26 -3.43
N HIS A 53 -9.42 -8.58 -3.31
CA HIS A 53 -9.62 -7.23 -3.85
C HIS A 53 -9.04 -6.14 -2.93
N ASP A 54 -8.57 -6.51 -1.74
CA ASP A 54 -7.91 -5.59 -0.84
C ASP A 54 -6.46 -5.34 -1.29
N ALA A 55 -6.14 -4.09 -1.62
CA ALA A 55 -4.80 -3.67 -1.99
C ALA A 55 -3.73 -4.10 -0.95
N VAL A 56 -4.05 -4.12 0.35
CA VAL A 56 -3.13 -4.60 1.38
C VAL A 56 -2.80 -6.09 1.18
N PHE A 57 -3.81 -6.90 0.91
CA PHE A 57 -3.64 -8.33 0.68
C PHE A 57 -2.84 -8.61 -0.60
N ALA A 58 -3.17 -7.91 -1.70
CA ALA A 58 -2.45 -8.04 -2.96
C ALA A 58 -0.97 -7.66 -2.82
N LEU A 59 -0.66 -6.55 -2.13
CA LEU A 59 0.71 -6.10 -1.87
C LEU A 59 1.47 -7.09 -0.97
N GLN A 60 0.83 -7.64 0.06
CA GLN A 60 1.44 -8.63 0.94
C GLN A 60 1.76 -9.93 0.21
N ALA A 61 0.88 -10.39 -0.70
CA ALA A 61 1.15 -11.55 -1.54
C ALA A 61 2.39 -11.36 -2.41
N ILE A 62 2.61 -10.15 -2.94
CA ILE A 62 3.80 -9.82 -3.73
C ILE A 62 5.04 -9.72 -2.82
N GLU A 63 4.92 -9.09 -1.64
CA GLU A 63 5.98 -8.92 -0.64
C GLU A 63 6.58 -10.26 -0.16
N VAL A 64 5.73 -11.27 0.09
CA VAL A 64 6.18 -12.60 0.52
C VAL A 64 6.71 -13.46 -0.63
N THR A 65 6.53 -13.05 -1.88
CA THR A 65 6.97 -13.80 -3.08
C THR A 65 7.98 -13.06 -3.94
N VAL A 66 8.60 -11.98 -3.45
CA VAL A 66 9.48 -11.07 -4.21
C VAL A 66 10.51 -11.79 -5.10
N GLU A 67 11.15 -12.85 -4.62
CA GLU A 67 12.17 -13.61 -5.38
C GLU A 67 11.63 -14.32 -6.62
N ARG A 68 10.31 -14.53 -6.69
CA ARG A 68 9.61 -15.22 -7.78
C ARG A 68 8.89 -14.26 -8.72
N ARG A 69 9.02 -12.95 -8.50
CA ARG A 69 8.29 -11.92 -9.23
C ARG A 69 9.16 -11.28 -10.29
N GLU A 70 8.55 -11.01 -11.42
CA GLU A 70 9.17 -10.22 -12.45
C GLU A 70 9.32 -8.77 -11.99
N ALA A 71 10.38 -8.09 -12.46
CA ALA A 71 10.63 -6.68 -12.12
C ALA A 71 9.43 -5.78 -12.45
N GLY A 72 8.70 -6.09 -13.53
CA GLY A 72 7.48 -5.41 -13.92
C GLY A 72 6.35 -5.52 -12.89
N GLU A 73 6.15 -6.71 -12.30
CA GLU A 73 5.14 -6.92 -11.25
C GLU A 73 5.49 -6.11 -9.99
N ILE A 74 6.76 -6.11 -9.59
CA ILE A 74 7.22 -5.34 -8.42
C ILE A 74 7.07 -3.84 -8.67
N LYS A 75 7.40 -3.35 -9.87
CA LYS A 75 7.17 -1.95 -10.25
C LYS A 75 5.70 -1.57 -10.12
N GLN A 76 4.80 -2.38 -10.66
CA GLN A 76 3.36 -2.12 -10.59
C GLN A 76 2.87 -2.13 -9.13
N ALA A 77 3.34 -3.07 -8.31
CA ALA A 77 3.02 -3.12 -6.88
C ALA A 77 3.48 -1.84 -6.15
N LEU A 78 4.70 -1.37 -6.40
CA LEU A 78 5.20 -0.14 -5.80
C LEU A 78 4.40 1.09 -6.25
N LEU A 79 4.05 1.20 -7.54
CA LEU A 79 3.23 2.31 -8.03
C LEU A 79 1.81 2.28 -7.45
N MET A 80 1.20 1.10 -7.36
CA MET A 80 -0.10 0.91 -6.70
C MET A 80 -0.03 1.33 -5.22
N ALA A 81 1.02 0.92 -4.51
CA ALA A 81 1.22 1.32 -3.12
C ALA A 81 1.33 2.85 -2.98
N ALA A 82 2.10 3.51 -3.84
CA ALA A 82 2.25 4.96 -3.82
C ALA A 82 0.90 5.67 -4.06
N ASP A 83 0.09 5.17 -4.99
CA ASP A 83 -1.23 5.72 -5.31
C ASP A 83 -2.22 5.57 -4.14
N VAL A 84 -2.27 4.39 -3.51
CA VAL A 84 -3.13 4.14 -2.34
C VAL A 84 -2.72 5.02 -1.16
N ILE A 85 -1.42 5.12 -0.87
CA ILE A 85 -0.90 5.98 0.20
C ILE A 85 -1.28 7.44 -0.06
N ARG A 86 -1.09 7.92 -1.29
CA ARG A 86 -1.46 9.29 -1.68
C ARG A 86 -2.95 9.54 -1.52
N THR A 87 -3.79 8.62 -1.99
CA THR A 87 -5.24 8.72 -1.92
C THR A 87 -5.71 8.81 -0.47
N LEU A 88 -5.23 7.92 0.41
CA LEU A 88 -5.56 7.95 1.83
C LEU A 88 -5.01 9.19 2.53
N HIS A 89 -3.82 9.65 2.13
CA HIS A 89 -3.25 10.88 2.68
C HIS A 89 -4.14 12.09 2.37
N ILE A 90 -4.64 12.21 1.14
CA ILE A 90 -5.56 13.29 0.73
C ILE A 90 -6.87 13.23 1.55
N VAL A 91 -7.46 12.04 1.72
CA VAL A 91 -8.67 11.86 2.55
C VAL A 91 -8.47 12.35 3.99
N LEU A 92 -7.31 12.02 4.58
CA LEU A 92 -6.98 12.47 5.93
C LEU A 92 -6.70 13.96 6.00
N ASP A 93 -6.01 14.50 5.00
CA ASP A 93 -5.67 15.93 4.92
C ASP A 93 -6.92 16.80 4.72
N SER A 94 -7.94 16.28 4.02
CA SER A 94 -9.24 16.94 3.88
C SER A 94 -10.13 16.83 5.12
N GLY A 95 -9.70 16.15 6.18
CA GLY A 95 -10.49 15.92 7.40
C GLY A 95 -11.67 14.97 7.21
N THR A 96 -11.68 14.17 6.14
CA THR A 96 -12.77 13.24 5.82
C THR A 96 -12.66 11.95 6.63
N GLN A 97 -13.79 11.47 7.14
CA GLN A 97 -13.92 10.19 7.85
C GLN A 97 -14.88 9.27 7.09
N ILE A 98 -14.50 8.01 6.92
CA ILE A 98 -15.29 7.01 6.20
C ILE A 98 -15.88 6.04 7.22
N THR A 99 -17.18 5.82 7.16
CA THR A 99 -17.87 4.82 7.99
C THR A 99 -18.64 3.86 7.08
N THR A 100 -18.29 2.58 7.13
CA THR A 100 -19.02 1.53 6.42
C THR A 100 -20.05 0.88 7.33
N LYS A 101 -21.27 0.65 6.83
CA LYS A 101 -22.24 -0.20 7.55
C LYS A 101 -21.70 -1.64 7.54
N VAL A 102 -21.53 -2.24 8.72
CA VAL A 102 -21.17 -3.67 8.84
C VAL A 102 -22.25 -4.49 8.12
N PRO A 103 -21.89 -5.47 7.27
CA PRO A 103 -22.89 -6.39 6.71
C PRO A 103 -23.63 -7.07 7.86
N GLN A 104 -24.94 -6.86 7.94
CA GLN A 104 -25.79 -7.68 8.80
C GLN A 104 -25.73 -9.11 8.23
N VAL A 105 -25.00 -10.00 8.89
CA VAL A 105 -25.10 -11.43 8.60
C VAL A 105 -26.51 -11.84 9.06
N PRO A 106 -27.41 -12.29 8.16
CA PRO A 106 -28.69 -12.83 8.57
C PRO A 106 -28.43 -14.04 9.48
N GLN A 107 -29.07 -14.07 10.65
CA GLN A 107 -29.06 -15.22 11.57
C GLN A 107 -29.73 -16.43 10.93
#